data_AF-A0A0W8FFZ4-F1
#
_entry.id   AF-A0A0W8FFZ4-F1
#
_cell.length_a   1.000
_cell.length_b   1.000
_cell.length_c   1.000
_cell.angle_alpha   90.00
_cell.angle_beta   90.00
_cell.angle_gamma   90.00
#
_symmetry.space_group_name_H-M   'P 1'
#
loop_
_entity.id
_entity.type
_entity.pdbx_description
1 polymer ?
#
loop_
_entity_poly.entity_id
_entity_poly.type
_entity_poly.pdbx_seq_one_letter_code
_entity_poly.pdbx_strand_id
1 'polypeptide(L)'
;MWIGGVDASKRKTLDAISKDDLKKVFYGIKGFRPENTPALRLVVGLFIDKELHKYYTTTITKENEGKELANWFEYPPAQRTPGRHTIQFKIATADNVDDKTRKVTGWPLGESKEFPFEIGA
;
A
#
# COMPACT_ATOMS: atom_id res chain seq x y z
N MET A 1 -5.48 10.61 15.67
CA MET A 1 -4.80 10.42 14.37
C MET A 1 -4.55 8.93 14.22
N TRP A 2 -5.20 8.28 13.25
CA TRP A 2 -5.12 6.84 13.05
C TRP A 2 -5.01 6.60 11.54
N ILE A 3 -3.92 5.98 11.12
CA ILE A 3 -3.64 5.63 9.73
C ILE A 3 -3.15 4.18 9.79
N GLY A 4 -3.95 3.28 9.25
CA GLY A 4 -3.62 1.86 9.27
C GLY A 4 -4.84 1.01 9.59
N GLY A 5 -5.74 0.89 8.63
CA GLY A 5 -6.84 -0.06 8.73
C GLY A 5 -7.43 -0.28 7.36
N VAL A 6 -6.80 -1.17 6.60
CA VAL A 6 -7.54 -1.83 5.55
C VAL A 6 -8.58 -2.67 6.25
N ASP A 7 -9.86 -2.43 5.96
CA ASP A 7 -10.93 -3.31 6.39
C ASP A 7 -10.68 -4.68 5.73
N ALA A 8 -10.18 -5.62 6.53
CA ALA A 8 -9.83 -6.96 6.08
C ALA A 8 -11.06 -7.72 5.54
N SER A 9 -12.27 -7.30 5.91
CA SER A 9 -13.52 -8.00 5.58
C SER A 9 -13.94 -7.92 4.10
N LYS A 10 -13.34 -7.01 3.32
CA LYS A 10 -13.62 -6.87 1.87
C LYS A 10 -12.51 -7.41 0.96
N ARG A 11 -11.45 -7.97 1.54
CA ARG A 11 -10.40 -8.62 0.75
C ARG A 11 -10.86 -10.03 0.40
N LYS A 12 -10.67 -10.44 -0.85
CA LYS A 12 -10.34 -11.85 -1.12
C LYS A 12 -9.07 -12.10 -0.32
N THR A 13 -9.21 -12.65 0.88
CA THR A 13 -8.08 -13.10 1.70
C THR A 13 -7.42 -14.22 0.91
N LEU A 14 -6.19 -13.94 0.52
CA LEU A 14 -5.40 -14.67 -0.45
C LEU A 14 -4.81 -15.92 0.22
N ASP A 15 -5.66 -16.85 0.67
CA ASP A 15 -5.19 -18.07 1.33
C ASP A 15 -4.33 -18.93 0.37
N ALA A 16 -4.64 -18.88 -0.93
CA ALA A 16 -3.78 -19.34 -2.01
C ALA A 16 -4.09 -18.51 -3.27
N ILE A 17 -3.06 -17.96 -3.91
CA ILE A 17 -3.22 -17.21 -5.18
C ILE A 17 -2.57 -18.03 -6.26
N SER A 18 -3.32 -18.36 -7.31
CA SER A 18 -2.68 -18.92 -8.50
C SER A 18 -1.68 -17.90 -9.07
N LYS A 19 -0.59 -18.38 -9.67
CA LYS A 19 0.42 -17.50 -10.29
C LYS A 19 -0.19 -16.51 -11.31
N ASP A 20 -1.31 -16.89 -11.91
CA ASP A 20 -2.07 -16.09 -12.86
C ASP A 20 -2.98 -15.03 -12.22
N ASP A 21 -3.46 -15.26 -10.99
CA ASP A 21 -4.32 -14.32 -10.25
C ASP A 21 -3.54 -13.25 -9.48
N LEU A 22 -2.22 -13.44 -9.29
CA LEU A 22 -1.30 -12.45 -8.72
C LEU A 22 -1.19 -11.17 -9.56
N LYS A 23 -1.72 -11.15 -10.79
CA LYS A 23 -1.58 -10.01 -11.70
C LYS A 23 -2.09 -8.70 -11.09
N LYS A 24 -3.04 -8.72 -10.15
CA LYS A 24 -3.56 -7.51 -9.49
C LYS A 24 -3.92 -7.73 -8.01
N VAL A 25 -3.28 -6.97 -7.12
CA VAL A 25 -3.65 -6.89 -5.69
C VAL A 25 -4.40 -5.58 -5.44
N PHE A 26 -5.55 -5.70 -4.77
CA PHE A 26 -6.37 -4.56 -4.36
C PHE A 26 -5.95 -4.06 -2.97
N TYR A 27 -5.83 -2.75 -2.82
CA TYR A 27 -5.72 -2.12 -1.51
C TYR A 27 -6.51 -0.81 -1.43
N GLY A 28 -7.20 -0.63 -0.30
CA GLY A 28 -7.90 0.60 0.03
C GLY A 28 -7.07 1.47 0.97
N ILE A 29 -6.95 2.76 0.65
CA ILE A 29 -6.34 3.75 1.53
C ILE A 29 -7.44 4.66 2.04
N LYS A 30 -7.50 4.87 3.35
CA LYS A 30 -8.40 5.85 3.98
C LYS A 30 -7.57 6.79 4.84
N GLY A 31 -7.80 8.08 4.66
CA GLY A 31 -7.10 9.13 5.38
C GLY A 31 -8.01 10.30 5.70
N PHE A 32 -7.59 11.11 6.66
CA PHE A 32 -8.24 12.36 7.04
C PHE A 32 -7.22 13.49 6.93
N ARG A 33 -7.62 14.63 6.37
CA ARG A 33 -6.75 15.80 6.31
C ARG A 33 -6.67 16.47 7.68
N PRO A 34 -5.53 17.10 8.03
CA PRO A 34 -5.49 18.03 9.14
C PRO A 34 -6.43 19.21 8.91
N GLU A 35 -6.95 19.76 10.00
CA GLU A 35 -7.79 20.97 9.97
C GLU A 35 -7.02 22.11 9.25
N ASN A 36 -7.70 22.83 8.36
CA ASN A 36 -7.13 23.90 7.50
C ASN A 36 -6.12 23.49 6.42
N THR A 37 -5.91 22.19 6.16
CA THR A 37 -5.07 21.75 5.03
C THR A 37 -5.92 21.54 3.77
N PRO A 38 -5.68 22.23 2.63
CA PRO A 38 -6.52 22.09 1.44
C PRO A 38 -6.49 20.66 0.87
N ALA A 39 -5.32 20.04 0.82
CA ALA A 39 -5.15 18.65 0.41
C ALA A 39 -3.95 18.01 1.12
N LEU A 40 -4.06 16.74 1.49
CA LEU A 40 -2.97 15.95 2.06
C LEU A 40 -2.46 14.97 0.99
N ARG A 41 -1.20 15.14 0.58
CA ARG A 41 -0.54 14.23 -0.35
C ARG A 41 0.12 13.09 0.42
N LEU A 42 -0.36 11.88 0.18
CA LEU A 42 0.14 10.65 0.78
C LEU A 42 1.01 9.89 -0.20
N VAL A 43 2.03 9.23 0.33
CA VAL A 43 2.87 8.27 -0.36
C VAL A 43 2.59 6.91 0.26
N VAL A 44 2.27 5.93 -0.57
CA VAL A 44 1.99 4.56 -0.14
C VAL A 44 3.01 3.64 -0.77
N GLY A 45 3.87 3.08 0.08
CA GLY A 45 4.88 2.10 -0.29
C GLY A 45 4.29 0.71 -0.21
N LEU A 46 4.52 -0.05 -1.26
CA LEU A 46 4.30 -1.48 -1.28
C LEU A 46 5.62 -2.19 -1.02
N PHE A 47 5.59 -3.05 -0.03
CA PHE A 47 6.68 -3.93 0.34
C PHE A 47 6.30 -5.36 0.00
N ILE A 48 7.20 -6.06 -0.67
CA ILE A 48 7.14 -7.50 -0.90
C ILE A 48 8.35 -8.10 -0.22
N ASP A 49 8.13 -9.05 0.69
CA ASP A 49 9.20 -9.70 1.46
C ASP A 49 10.14 -8.69 2.14
N LYS A 50 9.53 -7.63 2.71
CA LYS A 50 10.19 -6.52 3.42
C LYS A 50 11.03 -5.60 2.54
N GLU A 51 11.03 -5.77 1.23
CA GLU A 51 11.68 -4.87 0.27
C GLU A 51 10.68 -3.92 -0.35
N LEU A 52 11.01 -2.61 -0.37
CA LEU A 52 10.20 -1.62 -1.08
C LEU A 52 10.23 -1.91 -2.57
N HIS A 53 9.10 -2.34 -3.11
CA HIS A 53 8.98 -2.65 -4.53
C HIS A 53 8.60 -1.41 -5.35
N LYS A 54 7.57 -0.69 -4.88
CA LYS A 54 7.06 0.51 -5.54
C LYS A 54 6.36 1.40 -4.53
N TYR A 55 6.32 2.70 -4.79
CA TYR A 55 5.41 3.60 -4.09
C TYR A 55 4.45 4.28 -5.07
N TYR A 56 3.33 4.70 -4.52
CA TYR A 56 2.28 5.42 -5.22
C TYR A 56 1.92 6.68 -4.45
N THR A 57 1.57 7.73 -5.17
CA THR A 57 1.08 8.96 -4.55
C THR A 57 -0.43 9.03 -4.67
N THR A 58 -1.12 9.38 -3.58
CA THR A 58 -2.54 9.71 -3.60
C THR A 58 -2.79 11.02 -2.87
N THR A 59 -3.91 11.67 -3.16
CA THR A 59 -4.26 12.96 -2.54
C THR A 59 -5.60 12.84 -1.83
N ILE A 60 -5.58 13.11 -0.53
CA ILE A 60 -6.80 13.28 0.26
C ILE A 60 -7.24 14.74 0.16
N THR A 61 -8.47 14.96 -0.29
CA THR A 61 -9.16 16.25 -0.40
C THR A 61 -10.38 16.25 0.53
N LYS A 62 -11.06 17.39 0.66
CA LYS A 62 -12.31 17.49 1.45
C LYS A 62 -13.40 16.53 0.95
N GLU A 63 -13.40 16.24 -0.34
CA GLU A 63 -14.44 15.43 -1.00
C GLU A 63 -14.25 13.93 -0.79
N ASN A 64 -13.03 13.49 -0.48
CA ASN A 64 -12.67 12.09 -0.35
C ASN A 64 -12.09 11.71 1.03
N GLU A 65 -11.95 12.66 1.95
CA GLU A 65 -11.55 12.37 3.32
C GLU A 65 -12.55 11.38 3.97
N GLY A 66 -12.01 10.40 4.68
CA GLY A 66 -12.79 9.32 5.27
C GLY A 66 -13.37 8.30 4.27
N LYS A 67 -13.23 8.50 2.95
CA LYS A 67 -13.58 7.50 1.93
C LYS A 67 -12.39 6.55 1.69
N GLU A 68 -12.72 5.33 1.30
CA GLU A 68 -11.71 4.36 0.86
C GLU A 68 -11.32 4.65 -0.59
N LEU A 69 -10.06 4.94 -0.82
CA LEU A 69 -9.46 5.10 -2.14
C LEU A 69 -8.84 3.78 -2.57
N ALA A 70 -9.57 3.09 -3.46
CA ALA A 70 -9.13 1.86 -4.09
C ALA A 70 -7.93 2.12 -5.01
N ASN A 71 -6.88 1.32 -4.85
CA ASN A 71 -5.76 1.27 -5.77
C ASN A 71 -5.44 -0.17 -6.14
N TRP A 72 -5.03 -0.33 -7.39
CA TRP A 72 -4.58 -1.59 -7.95
C TRP A 72 -3.07 -1.58 -8.08
N PHE A 73 -2.46 -2.64 -7.58
CA PHE A 73 -1.06 -2.91 -7.77
C PHE A 73 -0.88 -4.18 -8.61
N GLU A 74 0.06 -4.16 -9.55
CA GLU A 74 0.41 -5.34 -10.34
C GLU A 74 1.62 -6.04 -9.75
N TYR A 75 1.47 -7.31 -9.35
CA TYR A 75 2.55 -8.06 -8.73
C TYR A 75 3.70 -8.31 -9.73
N PRO A 76 4.95 -7.93 -9.39
CA PRO A 76 6.07 -7.99 -10.31
C PRO A 76 6.34 -9.42 -10.76
N PRO A 77 6.44 -9.68 -12.07
CA PRO A 77 6.75 -11.01 -12.59
C PRO A 77 8.01 -11.62 -11.98
N ALA A 78 9.03 -10.80 -11.68
CA ALA A 78 10.30 -11.23 -11.12
C ALA A 78 10.20 -11.82 -9.70
N GLN A 79 9.16 -11.49 -8.92
CA GLN A 79 8.96 -12.01 -7.57
C GLN A 79 7.88 -13.10 -7.51
N ARG A 80 7.38 -13.59 -8.67
CA ARG A 80 6.42 -14.71 -8.77
C ARG A 80 7.12 -16.07 -8.64
N THR A 81 7.98 -16.18 -7.64
CA THR A 81 8.65 -17.42 -7.29
C THR A 81 7.71 -18.29 -6.47
N PRO A 82 7.76 -19.63 -6.59
CA PRO A 82 7.01 -20.50 -5.69
C PRO A 82 7.48 -20.33 -4.24
N GLY A 83 6.55 -20.43 -3.29
CA GLY A 83 6.83 -20.35 -1.86
C GLY A 83 5.99 -19.33 -1.12
N ARG A 84 6.36 -19.09 0.14
CA ARG A 84 5.67 -18.17 1.04
C ARG A 84 6.20 -16.75 0.87
N HIS A 85 5.28 -15.84 0.62
CA HIS A 85 5.56 -14.42 0.43
C HIS A 85 4.75 -13.56 1.39
N THR A 86 5.17 -12.31 1.55
CA THR A 86 4.47 -11.32 2.38
C THR A 86 4.29 -10.00 1.63
N ILE A 87 3.10 -9.42 1.75
CA ILE A 87 2.84 -8.05 1.32
C ILE A 87 2.65 -7.17 2.55
N GLN A 88 3.30 -6.01 2.57
CA GLN A 88 3.07 -4.96 3.57
C GLN A 88 2.90 -3.61 2.88
N PHE A 89 2.02 -2.77 3.41
CA PHE A 89 1.85 -1.40 2.95
C PHE A 89 2.35 -0.44 4.02
N LYS A 90 3.11 0.57 3.63
CA LYS A 90 3.59 1.64 4.51
C LYS A 90 3.16 2.99 3.96
N ILE A 91 2.91 3.95 4.86
CA ILE A 91 2.36 5.26 4.47
C ILE A 91 3.25 6.38 5.01
N ALA A 92 3.47 7.37 4.16
CA ALA A 92 4.22 8.59 4.44
C ALA A 92 3.52 9.80 3.82
N THR A 93 3.99 11.02 4.10
CA THR A 93 3.60 12.20 3.31
C THR A 93 4.51 12.34 2.10
N ALA A 94 4.12 13.17 1.13
CA ALA A 94 4.99 13.52 0.00
C ALA A 94 6.31 14.17 0.45
N ASP A 95 6.34 14.85 1.59
CA ASP A 95 7.53 15.49 2.15
C ASP A 95 8.59 14.47 2.62
N ASN A 96 8.21 13.20 2.76
CA ASN A 96 9.13 12.10 3.04
C ASN A 96 9.77 11.51 1.78
N VAL A 97 9.55 12.07 0.59
CA VAL A 97 10.26 11.66 -0.63
C VAL A 97 11.41 12.63 -0.85
N ASP A 98 12.63 12.09 -0.90
CA ASP A 98 13.80 12.86 -1.31
C ASP A 98 13.74 13.09 -2.82
N ASP A 99 13.56 14.34 -3.25
CA ASP A 99 13.36 14.70 -4.66
C ASP A 99 14.59 14.39 -5.55
N LYS A 100 15.80 14.36 -4.98
CA LYS A 100 17.04 14.13 -5.73
C LYS A 100 17.24 12.65 -6.03
N THR A 101 16.99 11.81 -5.04
CA THR A 101 17.22 10.36 -5.09
C THR A 101 15.95 9.59 -5.42
N ARG A 102 14.79 10.25 -5.35
CA ARG A 102 13.43 9.69 -5.48
C ARG A 102 13.18 8.54 -4.49
N LYS A 103 13.83 8.58 -3.33
CA LYS A 103 13.71 7.59 -2.26
C LYS A 103 12.80 8.10 -1.14
N VAL A 104 12.03 7.20 -0.55
CA VAL A 104 11.23 7.52 0.63
C VAL A 104 12.15 7.46 1.86
N THR A 105 12.31 8.58 2.55
CA THR A 105 13.21 8.75 3.71
C THR A 105 12.64 8.13 4.99
N GLY A 106 11.32 7.92 5.06
CA GLY A 106 10.66 7.26 6.18
C GLY A 106 9.16 7.06 5.98
N TRP A 107 8.55 6.25 6.84
CA TRP A 107 7.12 5.90 6.80
C TRP A 107 6.39 6.30 8.08
N PRO A 108 6.39 7.60 8.45
CA PRO A 108 5.94 8.05 9.77
C PRO A 108 4.43 7.95 9.99
N LEU A 109 3.64 7.80 8.92
CA LEU A 109 2.18 7.72 9.04
C LEU A 109 1.71 6.31 9.40
N GLY A 110 2.58 5.31 9.34
CA GLY A 110 2.29 3.96 9.82
C GLY A 110 2.38 2.89 8.75
N GLU A 111 2.12 1.65 9.16
CA GLU A 111 2.21 0.46 8.33
C GLU A 111 1.03 -0.48 8.58
N SER A 112 0.66 -1.23 7.55
CA SER A 112 -0.28 -2.33 7.69
C SER A 112 0.39 -3.53 8.38
N LYS A 113 -0.44 -4.46 8.85
CA LYS A 113 0.02 -5.83 9.12
C LYS A 113 0.63 -6.44 7.85
N GLU A 114 1.55 -7.38 8.02
CA GLU A 114 2.00 -8.24 6.92
C GLU A 114 0.88 -9.19 6.52
N PHE A 115 0.67 -9.33 5.22
CA PHE A 115 -0.30 -10.24 4.62
C PHE A 115 0.47 -11.40 4.00
N PRO A 116 0.62 -12.53 4.72
CA PRO A 116 1.26 -13.70 4.15
C PRO A 116 0.35 -14.34 3.10
N PHE A 117 0.95 -14.90 2.06
CA PHE A 117 0.28 -15.72 1.07
C PHE A 117 1.28 -16.72 0.48
N GLU A 118 0.77 -17.74 -0.18
CA GLU A 118 1.58 -18.77 -0.83
C GLU A 118 1.38 -18.73 -2.34
N ILE A 119 2.50 -18.77 -3.08
CA ILE A 119 2.52 -18.91 -4.53
C ILE A 119 2.77 -20.38 -4.84
N GLY A 120 1.77 -21.03 -5.45
CA GLY A 120 1.87 -22.41 -5.93
C GLY A 120 2.91 -22.57 -7.05
N ALA A 121 3.43 -23.79 -7.18
CA ALA A 121 4.36 -24.19 -8.25
C ALA A 121 3.70 -24.16 -9.64
#